data_AF-A0A426TQT4-F1
#
_entry.id   AF-A0A426TQT4-F1
#
_cell.length_a   1.000
_cell.length_b   1.000
_cell.length_c   1.000
_cell.angle_alpha   90.00
_cell.angle_beta   90.00
_cell.angle_gamma   90.00
#
_symmetry.space_group_name_H-M   'P 1'
#
loop_
_entity.id
_entity.type
_entity.pdbx_description
1 polymer ?
#
loop_
_entity_poly.entity_id
_entity_poly.type
_entity_poly.pdbx_seq_one_letter_code
_entity_poly.pdbx_strand_id
1 'polypeptide(L)'
;MKRRKGSAAPVTRVPAPAPESRANHGYPPGWRRNNWFVPFIGGGACIHHGHATDADDHSRCGPAIFCCPHAATRYITLFPTSCEARALWEPTSARHLATWLDNGVNVFYFVFCDPERADGLLAIGLGGQLLRDVLWYRVPIETQAPYADRLTHEENSDDTFR
;
A
#
# COMPACT_ATOMS: atom_id res chain seq x y z
N MET A 1 -38.28 -48.82 2.13
CA MET A 1 -37.28 -47.98 1.42
C MET A 1 -37.08 -46.67 2.18
N LYS A 2 -35.93 -46.44 2.82
CA LYS A 2 -35.57 -45.15 3.44
C LYS A 2 -34.28 -44.65 2.78
N ARG A 3 -34.38 -43.63 1.92
CA ARG A 3 -33.22 -42.94 1.31
C ARG A 3 -32.53 -42.10 2.40
N ARG A 4 -31.27 -42.40 2.71
CA ARG A 4 -30.40 -41.52 3.50
C ARG A 4 -29.84 -40.43 2.58
N LYS A 5 -30.07 -39.18 2.96
CA LYS A 5 -29.56 -37.96 2.31
C LYS A 5 -28.06 -37.86 2.65
N GLY A 6 -27.20 -37.90 1.63
CA GLY A 6 -25.76 -37.73 1.80
C GLY A 6 -25.44 -36.30 2.26
N SER A 7 -24.69 -36.17 3.36
CA SER A 7 -24.04 -34.91 3.71
C SER A 7 -22.90 -34.68 2.73
N ALA A 8 -22.96 -33.56 2.01
CA ALA A 8 -21.81 -33.05 1.26
C ALA A 8 -20.72 -32.61 2.26
N ALA A 9 -19.50 -33.09 2.04
CA ALA A 9 -18.33 -32.65 2.79
C ALA A 9 -18.06 -31.15 2.54
N PRO A 10 -17.53 -30.41 3.53
CA PRO A 10 -17.16 -29.03 3.33
C PRO A 10 -16.01 -28.95 2.32
N VAL A 11 -16.23 -28.22 1.23
CA VAL A 11 -15.18 -27.90 0.27
C VAL A 11 -14.17 -27.00 0.97
N THR A 12 -13.07 -27.57 1.46
CA THR A 12 -11.88 -26.82 1.83
C THR A 12 -11.38 -26.11 0.59
N ARG A 13 -11.73 -24.82 0.45
CA ARG A 13 -11.08 -23.91 -0.50
C ARG A 13 -9.61 -23.82 -0.10
N VAL A 14 -8.79 -24.64 -0.75
CA VAL A 14 -7.34 -24.41 -0.79
C VAL A 14 -7.16 -22.99 -1.35
N PRO A 15 -6.54 -22.04 -0.63
CA PRO A 15 -6.24 -20.74 -1.19
C PRO A 15 -5.44 -20.95 -2.46
N ALA A 16 -5.91 -20.41 -3.59
CA ALA A 16 -5.11 -20.40 -4.80
C ALA A 16 -3.74 -19.80 -4.47
N PRO A 17 -2.63 -20.36 -4.98
CA PRO A 17 -1.32 -19.74 -4.81
C PRO A 17 -1.44 -18.29 -5.30
N ALA A 18 -1.00 -17.35 -4.47
CA ALA A 18 -0.96 -15.95 -4.85
C ALA A 18 -0.19 -15.86 -6.19
N PRO A 19 -0.69 -15.10 -7.19
CA PRO A 19 0.02 -14.95 -8.45
C PRO A 19 1.47 -14.54 -8.15
N GLU A 20 2.43 -15.19 -8.81
CA GLU A 20 3.82 -14.74 -8.75
C GLU A 20 3.84 -13.28 -9.23
N SER A 21 4.18 -12.37 -8.31
CA SER A 21 4.22 -10.94 -8.63
C SER A 21 5.22 -10.73 -9.75
N ARG A 22 4.77 -10.12 -10.85
CA ARG A 22 5.62 -9.68 -11.96
C ARG A 22 6.33 -8.36 -11.66
N ALA A 23 5.98 -7.71 -10.55
CA ALA A 23 6.56 -6.44 -10.17
C ALA A 23 8.00 -6.61 -9.68
N ASN A 24 8.85 -5.65 -10.03
CA ASN A 24 10.26 -5.65 -9.69
C ASN A 24 10.50 -5.19 -8.25
N HIS A 25 10.12 -6.02 -7.26
CA HIS A 25 10.34 -5.67 -5.86
C HIS A 25 11.81 -5.85 -5.46
N GLY A 26 12.37 -4.86 -4.76
CA GLY A 26 13.70 -4.98 -4.13
C GLY A 26 13.58 -5.07 -2.62
N TYR A 27 13.87 -6.24 -2.04
CA TYR A 27 13.85 -6.47 -0.59
C TYR A 27 15.27 -6.72 -0.05
N PRO A 28 15.71 -6.03 1.01
CA PRO A 28 17.02 -6.24 1.61
C PRO A 28 17.07 -7.58 2.40
N PRO A 29 18.27 -8.10 2.70
CA PRO A 29 18.43 -9.26 3.57
C PRO A 29 17.71 -9.07 4.92
N GLY A 30 16.97 -10.08 5.36
CA GLY A 30 16.20 -10.03 6.61
C GLY A 30 14.85 -9.31 6.53
N TRP A 31 14.44 -8.85 5.34
CA TRP A 31 13.10 -8.29 5.14
C TRP A 31 12.00 -9.30 5.50
N ARG A 32 11.01 -8.85 6.28
CA ARG A 32 9.85 -9.66 6.63
C ARG A 32 8.72 -9.34 5.67
N ARG A 33 8.02 -10.37 5.21
CA ARG A 33 6.95 -10.25 4.20
C ARG A 33 5.88 -9.24 4.58
N ASN A 34 5.61 -9.00 5.87
CA ASN A 34 4.61 -8.06 6.36
C ASN A 34 5.21 -6.73 6.87
N ASN A 35 6.45 -6.42 6.49
CA ASN A 35 6.99 -5.08 6.67
C ASN A 35 6.65 -4.22 5.46
N TRP A 36 6.28 -2.99 5.74
CA TRP A 36 6.06 -1.91 4.78
C TRP A 36 7.12 -0.85 5.01
N PHE A 37 7.52 -0.13 3.97
CA PHE A 37 8.50 0.94 4.10
C PHE A 37 7.77 2.27 4.28
N VAL A 38 8.10 3.01 5.34
CA VAL A 38 7.34 4.20 5.74
C VAL A 38 8.31 5.38 5.90
N PRO A 39 8.03 6.55 5.29
CA PRO A 39 8.80 7.76 5.51
C PRO A 39 8.40 8.42 6.84
N PHE A 40 9.39 8.89 7.61
CA PHE A 40 9.23 9.63 8.87
C PHE A 40 9.93 10.99 8.82
N ILE A 41 9.27 12.04 9.30
CA ILE A 41 9.79 13.41 9.41
C ILE A 41 9.44 13.94 10.80
N GLY A 42 10.44 14.50 11.50
CA GLY A 42 10.21 15.09 12.84
C GLY A 42 9.66 14.10 13.88
N GLY A 43 9.88 12.80 13.68
CA GLY A 43 9.37 11.73 14.55
C GLY A 43 7.97 11.21 14.22
N GLY A 44 7.29 11.76 13.20
CA GLY A 44 5.99 11.29 12.71
C GLY A 44 6.08 10.69 11.31
N ALA A 45 5.20 9.74 10.97
CA ALA A 45 5.13 9.20 9.60
C ALA A 45 4.61 10.28 8.63
N CYS A 46 5.16 10.41 7.41
CA CYS A 46 4.68 11.43 6.46
C CYS A 46 3.27 11.06 5.99
N ILE A 47 2.33 11.95 6.27
CA ILE A 47 0.96 11.90 5.77
C ILE A 47 0.97 12.60 4.42
N HIS A 48 0.59 11.89 3.36
CA HIS A 48 0.51 12.48 2.04
C HIS A 48 -0.73 13.37 1.96
N HIS A 49 -0.51 14.67 1.78
CA HIS A 49 -1.56 15.66 1.54
C HIS A 49 -1.60 15.95 0.05
N GLY A 50 -2.40 15.18 -0.70
CA GLY A 50 -2.53 15.33 -2.15
C GLY A 50 -3.27 16.60 -2.61
N HIS A 51 -3.82 17.40 -1.69
CA HIS A 51 -4.59 18.60 -2.02
C HIS A 51 -4.12 19.81 -1.20
N ALA A 52 -3.74 20.88 -1.88
CA ALA A 52 -3.55 22.20 -1.27
C ALA A 52 -4.89 22.87 -0.88
N THR A 53 -6.01 22.28 -1.32
CA THR A 53 -7.36 22.87 -1.30
C THR A 53 -8.39 22.08 -0.48
N ASP A 54 -8.07 20.89 0.05
CA ASP A 54 -8.97 20.24 1.00
C ASP A 54 -8.89 20.96 2.35
N ALA A 55 -9.89 21.78 2.61
CA ALA A 55 -10.18 22.32 3.93
C ALA A 55 -10.82 21.27 4.86
N ASP A 56 -10.86 20.00 4.45
CA ASP A 56 -11.47 18.91 5.19
C ASP A 56 -10.55 18.37 6.30
N ASP A 57 -11.18 17.85 7.34
CA ASP A 57 -10.51 17.25 8.49
C ASP A 57 -9.78 15.96 8.09
N HIS A 58 -8.48 16.09 7.81
CA HIS A 58 -7.57 14.97 7.52
C HIS A 58 -7.10 14.20 8.77
N SER A 59 -7.69 14.43 9.95
CA SER A 59 -7.30 13.75 11.21
C SER A 59 -7.34 12.23 11.14
N ARG A 60 -8.03 11.66 10.15
CA ARG A 60 -8.21 10.21 9.95
C ARG A 60 -7.39 9.63 8.80
N CYS A 61 -6.60 10.44 8.11
CA CYS A 61 -5.69 9.99 7.06
C CYS A 61 -4.42 9.42 7.68
N GLY A 62 -4.02 8.25 7.19
CA GLY A 62 -2.76 7.60 7.52
C GLY A 62 -1.65 7.99 6.56
N PRO A 63 -0.44 7.48 6.82
CA PRO A 63 0.71 7.84 6.00
C PRO A 63 0.70 7.19 4.63
N ALA A 64 1.59 7.70 3.78
CA ALA A 64 2.05 6.96 2.62
C ALA A 64 2.93 5.79 3.08
N ILE A 65 2.63 4.59 2.60
CA ILE A 65 3.40 3.38 2.89
C ILE A 65 3.76 2.65 1.60
N PHE A 66 4.94 2.07 1.57
CA PHE A 66 5.56 1.59 0.34
C PHE A 66 5.80 0.09 0.41
N CYS A 67 5.56 -0.62 -0.69
CA CYS A 67 5.66 -2.08 -0.69
C CYS A 67 7.11 -2.58 -0.45
N CYS A 68 8.12 -1.80 -0.85
CA CYS A 68 9.53 -2.17 -0.70
C CYS A 68 10.46 -0.95 -0.85
N PRO A 69 11.75 -1.07 -0.46
CA PRO A 69 12.75 -0.02 -0.69
C PRO A 69 12.92 0.38 -2.16
N HIS A 70 12.77 -0.54 -3.11
CA HIS A 70 12.80 -0.18 -4.54
C HIS A 70 11.70 0.84 -4.88
N ALA A 71 10.47 0.61 -4.41
CA ALA A 71 9.37 1.55 -4.63
C ALA A 71 9.66 2.94 -4.06
N ALA A 72 10.24 3.01 -2.86
CA ALA A 72 10.63 4.28 -2.26
C ALA A 72 11.73 5.00 -3.05
N THR A 73 12.80 4.30 -3.48
CA THR A 73 13.85 4.90 -4.33
C THR A 73 13.27 5.45 -5.64
N ARG A 74 12.37 4.70 -6.27
CA ARG A 74 11.68 5.16 -7.49
C ARG A 74 10.82 6.39 -7.20
N TYR A 75 10.11 6.43 -6.09
CA TYR A 75 9.28 7.57 -5.71
C TYR A 75 10.11 8.83 -5.50
N ILE A 76 11.22 8.74 -4.77
CA ILE A 76 12.15 9.86 -4.55
C ILE A 76 12.72 10.38 -5.87
N THR A 77 12.98 9.47 -6.81
CA THR A 77 13.47 9.83 -8.15
C THR A 77 12.41 10.57 -8.95
N LEU A 78 11.14 10.17 -8.85
CA LEU A 78 10.02 10.80 -9.55
C LEU A 78 9.62 12.14 -8.91
N PHE A 79 9.71 12.25 -7.57
CA PHE A 79 9.24 13.40 -6.80
C PHE A 79 10.34 13.91 -5.84
N PRO A 80 11.48 14.42 -6.35
CA PRO A 80 12.64 14.78 -5.53
C PRO A 80 12.38 15.96 -4.58
N THR A 81 11.33 16.75 -4.82
CA THR A 81 10.96 17.91 -4.00
C THR A 81 9.91 17.59 -2.93
N SER A 82 9.37 16.37 -2.90
CA SER A 82 8.34 15.91 -1.96
C SER A 82 8.80 15.88 -0.50
N CYS A 83 7.87 15.77 0.47
CA CYS A 83 8.23 15.57 1.89
C CYS A 83 8.99 14.26 2.06
N GLU A 84 8.52 13.21 1.38
CA GLU A 84 8.99 11.84 1.48
C GLU A 84 10.43 11.73 1.01
N ALA A 85 10.83 12.52 0.00
CA ALA A 85 12.21 12.61 -0.46
C ALA A 85 13.20 13.10 0.61
N ARG A 86 12.72 13.78 1.65
CA ARG A 86 13.53 14.30 2.77
C ARG A 86 13.35 13.50 4.06
N ALA A 87 12.56 12.42 4.02
CA ALA A 87 12.21 11.64 5.18
C ALA A 87 13.30 10.60 5.56
N LEU A 88 13.25 10.16 6.81
CA LEU A 88 13.91 8.93 7.25
C LEU A 88 13.00 7.75 6.92
N TRP A 89 13.49 6.76 6.20
CA TRP A 89 12.67 5.65 5.75
C TRP A 89 12.92 4.38 6.56
N GLU A 90 11.87 3.81 7.12
CA GLU A 90 11.98 2.68 8.06
C GLU A 90 11.06 1.50 7.68
N PRO A 91 11.55 0.25 7.83
CA PRO A 91 10.68 -0.92 7.76
C PRO A 91 9.76 -0.95 8.97
N THR A 92 8.47 -0.75 8.73
CA THR A 92 7.42 -0.75 9.75
C THR A 92 6.56 -1.99 9.61
N SER A 93 6.44 -2.77 10.68
CA SER A 93 5.63 -4.00 10.65
C SER A 93 4.14 -3.70 10.52
N ALA A 94 3.39 -4.57 9.86
CA ALA A 94 1.92 -4.52 9.79
C ALA A 94 1.27 -4.45 11.19
N ARG A 95 1.90 -5.04 12.22
CA ARG A 95 1.41 -4.95 13.60
C ARG A 95 1.49 -3.53 14.14
N HIS A 96 2.59 -2.82 13.89
CA HIS A 96 2.71 -1.41 14.31
C HIS A 96 1.69 -0.58 13.54
N LEU A 97 1.62 -0.73 12.22
CA LEU A 97 0.64 -0.05 11.38
C LEU A 97 -0.81 -0.27 11.83
N ALA A 98 -1.14 -1.48 12.29
CA ALA A 98 -2.46 -1.79 12.85
C ALA A 98 -2.85 -0.90 14.03
N THR A 99 -1.89 -0.52 14.88
CA THR A 99 -2.19 0.31 16.05
C THR A 99 -2.67 1.69 15.64
N TRP A 100 -2.25 2.21 14.48
CA TRP A 100 -2.74 3.48 13.96
C TRP A 100 -4.22 3.38 13.55
N LEU A 101 -4.62 2.26 12.95
CA LEU A 101 -6.03 1.99 12.63
C LEU A 101 -6.87 1.91 13.90
N ASP A 102 -6.35 1.22 14.91
CA ASP A 102 -7.03 1.05 16.20
C ASP A 102 -7.12 2.39 16.97
N ASN A 103 -6.28 3.38 16.61
CA ASN A 103 -6.30 4.74 17.12
C ASN A 103 -7.07 5.75 16.23
N GLY A 104 -7.82 5.26 15.24
CA GLY A 104 -8.77 6.10 14.47
C GLY A 104 -8.33 6.48 13.05
N VAL A 105 -7.19 6.00 12.58
CA VAL A 105 -6.83 6.13 11.15
C VAL A 105 -7.70 5.21 10.30
N ASN A 106 -8.31 5.77 9.25
CA ASN A 106 -9.27 5.04 8.41
C ASN A 106 -8.73 4.64 7.05
N VAL A 107 -7.73 5.37 6.54
CA VAL A 107 -7.18 5.18 5.19
C VAL A 107 -5.66 5.23 5.22
N PHE A 108 -4.99 4.32 4.54
CA PHE A 108 -3.57 4.42 4.23
C PHE A 108 -3.39 4.56 2.72
N TYR A 109 -2.34 5.28 2.32
CA TYR A 109 -1.97 5.43 0.92
C TYR A 109 -0.83 4.47 0.60
N PHE A 110 -1.11 3.48 -0.23
CA PHE A 110 -0.14 2.49 -0.65
C PHE A 110 0.52 2.95 -1.94
N VAL A 111 1.85 3.00 -1.94
CA VAL A 111 2.66 3.14 -3.16
C VAL A 111 3.39 1.83 -3.41
N PHE A 112 3.18 1.25 -4.58
CA PHE A 112 3.68 -0.09 -4.87
C PHE A 112 4.21 -0.23 -6.30
N CYS A 113 5.10 -1.20 -6.49
CA CYS A 113 5.72 -1.49 -7.77
C CYS A 113 4.66 -1.92 -8.78
N ASP A 114 4.72 -1.32 -9.97
CA ASP A 114 3.84 -1.62 -11.07
C ASP A 114 4.18 -3.00 -11.68
N PRO A 115 3.23 -3.96 -11.71
CA PRO A 115 3.49 -5.30 -12.26
C PRO A 115 3.64 -5.31 -13.79
N GLU A 116 3.30 -4.22 -14.47
CA GLU A 116 3.38 -4.08 -15.92
C GLU A 116 4.59 -3.27 -16.38
N ARG A 117 5.19 -2.47 -15.49
CA ARG A 117 6.35 -1.61 -15.80
C ARG A 117 7.43 -1.77 -14.73
N ALA A 118 8.59 -2.27 -15.14
CA ALA A 118 9.69 -2.62 -14.24
C ALA A 118 10.13 -1.47 -13.29
N ASP A 119 10.01 -0.22 -13.72
CA ASP A 119 10.34 0.98 -12.94
C ASP A 119 9.12 1.85 -12.60
N GLY A 120 7.92 1.36 -12.89
CA GLY A 120 6.66 2.07 -12.65
C GLY A 120 6.20 1.97 -11.20
N LEU A 121 5.44 2.97 -10.77
CA LEU A 121 4.77 2.98 -9.48
C LEU A 121 3.28 3.17 -9.66
N LEU A 122 2.52 2.53 -8.77
CA LEU A 122 1.09 2.69 -8.61
C LEU A 122 0.81 3.22 -7.21
N ALA A 123 -0.23 4.06 -7.07
CA ALA A 123 -0.70 4.60 -5.81
C ALA A 123 -2.19 4.32 -5.62
N ILE A 124 -2.58 3.95 -4.39
CA ILE A 124 -4.00 3.76 -4.05
C ILE A 124 -4.26 4.02 -2.57
N GLY A 125 -5.35 4.71 -2.26
CA GLY A 125 -5.87 4.82 -0.89
C GLY A 125 -6.75 3.62 -0.54
N LEU A 126 -6.43 2.89 0.52
CA LEU A 126 -7.25 1.77 1.00
C LEU A 126 -7.77 2.04 2.41
N GLY A 127 -8.99 1.59 2.70
CA GLY A 127 -9.59 1.64 4.02
C GLY A 127 -10.28 0.35 4.43
N GLY A 128 -10.82 0.33 5.65
CA GLY A 128 -11.65 -0.76 6.16
C GLY A 128 -10.95 -2.13 6.18
N GLN A 129 -11.71 -3.18 5.86
CA GLN A 129 -11.20 -4.56 5.92
C GLN A 129 -10.15 -4.83 4.83
N LEU A 130 -10.28 -4.21 3.65
CA LEU A 130 -9.34 -4.41 2.55
C LEU A 130 -7.94 -3.90 2.92
N LEU A 131 -7.85 -2.74 3.58
CA LEU A 131 -6.58 -2.24 4.12
C LEU A 131 -5.96 -3.26 5.08
N ARG A 132 -6.75 -3.89 5.97
CA ARG A 132 -6.25 -4.90 6.91
C ARG A 132 -5.82 -6.18 6.18
N ASP A 133 -6.51 -6.60 5.14
CA ASP A 133 -6.11 -7.80 4.42
C ASP A 133 -4.84 -7.58 3.59
N VAL A 134 -4.67 -6.38 3.02
CA VAL A 134 -3.44 -6.00 2.31
C VAL A 134 -2.27 -5.84 3.28
N LEU A 135 -2.42 -5.11 4.38
CA LEU A 135 -1.33 -4.89 5.35
C LEU A 135 -0.72 -6.21 5.85
N TRP A 136 -1.54 -7.25 6.04
CA TRP A 136 -1.10 -8.57 6.49
C TRP A 136 -0.78 -9.53 5.33
N TYR A 137 -0.73 -9.05 4.09
CA TYR A 137 -0.48 -9.85 2.89
C TYR A 137 -1.42 -11.05 2.73
N ARG A 138 -2.65 -10.95 3.26
CA ARG A 138 -3.73 -11.90 2.97
C ARG A 138 -4.27 -11.70 1.56
N VAL A 139 -4.25 -10.45 1.11
CA VAL A 139 -4.48 -10.03 -0.27
C VAL A 139 -3.20 -9.33 -0.76
N PRO A 140 -2.57 -9.77 -1.86
CA PRO A 140 -1.44 -9.06 -2.46
C PRO A 140 -1.87 -7.67 -2.94
N ILE A 141 -1.10 -6.62 -2.66
CA ILE A 141 -1.43 -5.23 -3.06
C ILE A 141 -1.55 -5.11 -4.59
N GLU A 142 -0.80 -5.91 -5.33
CA GLU A 142 -0.77 -5.92 -6.80
C GLU A 142 -2.13 -6.30 -7.41
N THR A 143 -2.99 -6.99 -6.65
CA THR A 143 -4.38 -7.24 -7.08
C THR A 143 -5.21 -5.97 -7.22
N GLN A 144 -4.76 -4.87 -6.62
CA GLN A 144 -5.39 -3.56 -6.70
C GLN A 144 -4.88 -2.71 -7.88
N ALA A 145 -3.90 -3.21 -8.65
CA ALA A 145 -3.32 -2.46 -9.77
C ALA A 145 -4.34 -1.90 -10.78
N PRO A 146 -5.45 -2.60 -11.13
CA PRO A 146 -6.46 -2.04 -12.05
C PRO A 146 -7.24 -0.84 -11.51
N TYR A 147 -7.17 -0.59 -10.20
CA TYR A 147 -7.88 0.49 -9.50
C TYR A 147 -6.95 1.58 -8.99
N ALA A 148 -5.64 1.42 -9.22
CA ALA A 148 -4.61 2.31 -8.69
C ALA A 148 -4.17 3.32 -9.75
N ASP A 149 -3.82 4.52 -9.30
CA ASP A 149 -3.29 5.57 -10.15
C ASP A 149 -1.82 5.30 -10.46
N ARG A 150 -1.45 5.45 -11.72
CA ARG A 150 -0.05 5.31 -12.13
C ARG A 150 0.69 6.60 -11.89
N LEU A 151 1.76 6.53 -11.09
CA LEU A 151 2.60 7.68 -10.82
C LEU A 151 3.53 7.90 -12.01
N THR A 152 3.43 9.08 -12.61
CA THR A 152 4.29 9.56 -13.69
C THR A 152 5.03 10.81 -13.22
N HIS A 153 6.17 11.09 -13.84
CA HIS A 153 6.85 12.37 -13.72
C HIS A 153 6.09 13.39 -14.57
N GLU A 154 4.84 13.70 -14.22
CA GLU A 154 4.21 14.89 -14.78
C GLU A 154 4.72 16.10 -13.99
N GLU A 155 5.46 16.96 -14.70
CA GLU A 155 5.74 18.32 -14.25
C GLU A 155 4.41 19.04 -14.09
N ASN A 156 3.85 19.06 -12.89
CA ASN A 156 2.80 20.01 -12.51
C ASN A 156 3.38 20.84 -11.35
N SER A 157 3.97 22.02 -11.56
CA SER A 157 3.24 23.28 -11.81
C SER A 157 1.74 23.06 -11.95
N ASP A 158 1.00 23.37 -10.88
CA ASP A 158 -0.44 23.64 -10.84
C ASP A 158 -1.31 23.00 -11.92
N ASP A 159 -2.37 22.32 -11.46
CA ASP A 159 -3.60 22.07 -12.22
C ASP A 159 -3.57 20.79 -13.09
N THR A 160 -3.96 19.65 -12.50
CA THR A 160 -4.70 18.58 -13.22
C THR A 160 -5.19 17.48 -12.28
N PHE A 161 -6.12 17.79 -11.39
CA PHE A 161 -7.23 16.87 -11.05
C PHE A 161 -8.45 17.75 -10.75
N ARG A 162 -9.44 17.68 -11.64
CA ARG A 162 -10.66 18.51 -11.65
C ARG A 162 -11.54 18.31 -10.42
#